data_AF-G5HE66-F1
#
_entry.id   AF-G5HE66-F1
#
_cell.length_a   1.000
_cell.length_b   1.000
_cell.length_c   1.000
_cell.angle_alpha   90.00
_cell.angle_beta   90.00
_cell.angle_gamma   90.00
#
_symmetry.space_group_name_H-M   'P 1'
#
loop_
_entity.id
_entity.type
_entity.pdbx_description
1 polymer ?
#
loop_
_entity_poly.entity_id
_entity_poly.type
_entity_poly.pdbx_seq_one_letter_code
_entity_poly.pdbx_strand_id
1 'polypeptide(L)'
;MINKGDKVEAIQSYGIQKGDVFFVKQVEAGSVSLEDGSGTAHLTVPINVYDKYFAKHKKSWSDWKLIDSRLIDECGMCPMESYCYYNGREDLNCRDMLSIEFRTNEKKVQVRTGGYQASASCDKLDIFDLKKGLLIATRRLCEKMLIADTKKKSSEYIKRVIFD
;
A
#
# COMPACT_ATOMS: atom_id res chain seq x y z
N MET A 1 7.99 -12.95 15.89
CA MET A 1 9.37 -13.34 15.51
C MET A 1 10.11 -12.08 15.11
N ILE A 2 11.17 -11.76 15.85
CA ILE A 2 12.01 -10.57 15.67
C ILE A 2 13.19 -11.00 14.80
N ASN A 3 13.47 -10.26 13.72
CA ASN A 3 14.59 -10.56 12.83
C ASN A 3 15.57 -9.39 12.77
N LYS A 4 16.85 -9.69 12.53
CA LYS A 4 17.85 -8.67 12.18
C LYS A 4 17.35 -7.84 10.99
N GLY A 5 17.49 -6.52 11.09
CA GLY A 5 17.01 -5.54 10.13
C GLY A 5 15.56 -5.09 10.33
N ASP A 6 14.79 -5.70 11.25
CA ASP A 6 13.44 -5.22 11.54
C ASP A 6 13.48 -3.81 12.13
N LYS A 7 12.60 -2.94 11.64
CA LYS A 7 12.34 -1.61 12.20
C LYS A 7 11.35 -1.75 13.36
N VAL A 8 11.67 -1.18 14.52
CA VAL A 8 10.93 -1.33 15.78
C VAL A 8 10.74 0.04 16.41
N GLU A 9 9.64 0.23 17.13
CA GLU A 9 9.25 1.50 17.74
C GLU A 9 9.02 1.31 19.23
N ALA A 10 9.50 2.25 20.03
CA ALA A 10 9.23 2.31 21.46
C ALA A 10 7.77 2.69 21.71
N ILE A 11 6.97 1.75 22.21
CA ILE A 11 5.54 1.97 22.50
C ILE A 11 5.30 2.58 23.89
N GLN A 12 6.33 2.55 24.75
CA GLN A 12 6.35 3.08 26.10
C GLN A 12 7.74 3.64 26.41
N SER A 13 7.83 4.66 27.27
CA SER A 13 9.11 5.25 27.66
C SER A 13 9.88 4.32 28.60
N TYR A 14 11.17 4.08 28.30
CA TYR A 14 12.06 3.24 29.10
C TYR A 14 13.53 3.60 28.84
N GLY A 15 14.00 4.72 29.38
CA GLY A 15 15.33 5.28 29.03
C GLY A 15 15.44 5.79 27.58
N ILE A 16 14.39 5.60 26.80
CA ILE A 16 14.12 6.09 25.43
C ILE A 16 12.73 6.73 25.42
N GLN A 17 12.48 7.63 24.48
CA GLN A 17 11.19 8.28 24.37
C GLN A 17 10.20 7.38 23.62
N LYS A 18 8.93 7.46 24.02
CA LYS A 18 7.85 6.82 23.26
C LYS A 18 7.80 7.41 21.85
N GLY A 19 7.78 6.54 20.84
CA GLY A 19 7.81 6.91 19.43
C GLY A 19 9.20 6.85 18.80
N ASP A 20 10.27 6.68 19.59
CA ASP A 20 11.61 6.50 19.06
C ASP A 20 11.69 5.21 18.24
N VAL A 21 12.37 5.29 17.09
CA VAL A 21 12.43 4.21 16.12
C VAL A 21 13.85 3.69 15.97
N PHE A 22 14.00 2.38 16.08
CA PHE A 22 15.28 1.68 16.01
C PHE A 22 15.23 0.54 14.98
N PHE A 23 16.39 0.01 14.64
CA PHE A 23 16.58 -1.17 13.82
C PHE A 23 17.20 -2.29 14.65
N VAL A 24 16.72 -3.52 14.46
CA VAL A 24 17.29 -4.69 15.13
C VAL A 24 18.64 -5.02 14.49
N LYS A 25 19.73 -4.78 15.21
CA LYS A 25 21.10 -5.08 14.77
C LYS A 25 21.46 -6.54 14.96
N GLN A 26 21.06 -7.12 16.08
CA GLN A 26 21.38 -8.49 16.46
C GLN A 26 20.31 -9.05 17.41
N VAL A 27 20.07 -10.37 17.32
CA VAL A 27 19.20 -11.10 18.23
C VAL A 27 20.03 -12.24 18.81
N GLU A 28 20.15 -12.27 20.13
CA GLU A 28 20.89 -13.29 20.87
C GLU A 28 19.94 -14.08 21.78
N ALA A 29 20.43 -15.17 22.37
CA ALA A 29 19.65 -15.98 23.30
C ALA A 29 19.38 -15.21 24.60
N GLY A 30 18.34 -14.39 24.61
CA GLY A 30 17.85 -13.64 25.78
C GLY A 30 17.93 -12.11 25.65
N SER A 31 18.52 -11.58 24.58
CA SER A 31 18.65 -10.13 24.36
C SER A 31 18.49 -9.73 22.90
N VAL A 32 18.17 -8.45 22.69
CA VAL A 32 18.03 -7.83 21.38
C VAL A 32 18.86 -6.55 21.38
N SER A 33 19.73 -6.42 20.38
CA SER A 33 20.52 -5.21 20.15
C SER A 33 19.84 -4.37 19.09
N LEU A 34 19.62 -3.10 19.42
CA LEU A 34 18.94 -2.09 18.63
C LEU A 34 19.89 -0.96 18.29
N GLU A 35 19.68 -0.34 17.14
CA GLU A 35 20.48 0.76 16.60
C GLU A 35 19.55 1.86 16.06
N ASP A 36 19.88 3.12 16.30
CA ASP A 36 19.12 4.24 15.75
C ASP A 36 19.37 4.42 14.23
N GLY A 37 18.58 5.27 13.58
CA GLY A 37 18.71 5.50 12.14
C GLY A 37 20.03 6.13 11.69
N SER A 38 20.77 6.76 12.61
CA SER A 38 22.09 7.35 12.35
C SER A 38 23.26 6.38 12.60
N GLY A 39 23.00 5.21 13.19
CA GLY A 39 24.05 4.26 13.55
C GLY A 39 24.92 4.71 14.73
N THR A 40 24.47 5.71 15.48
CA THR A 40 25.24 6.37 16.54
C THR A 40 24.82 5.89 17.93
N ALA A 41 23.53 5.61 18.12
CA ALA A 41 23.02 5.07 19.37
C ALA A 41 22.83 3.56 19.25
N HIS A 42 23.37 2.84 20.22
CA HIS A 42 23.16 1.40 20.36
C HIS A 42 22.52 1.11 21.71
N LEU A 43 21.49 0.27 21.71
CA LEU A 43 20.78 -0.16 22.90
C LEU A 43 20.70 -1.68 22.89
N THR A 44 21.17 -2.34 23.93
CA THR A 44 20.95 -3.78 24.12
C THR A 44 19.95 -3.97 25.25
N VAL A 45 18.84 -4.66 24.97
CA VAL A 45 17.80 -4.94 25.96
C VAL A 45 17.55 -6.44 26.11
N PRO A 46 17.27 -6.93 27.32
CA PRO A 46 16.73 -8.27 27.53
C PRO A 46 15.41 -8.47 26.77
N ILE A 47 15.10 -9.70 26.35
CA ILE A 47 13.92 -9.97 25.51
C ILE A 47 12.60 -9.65 26.21
N ASN A 48 12.52 -9.85 27.53
CA ASN A 48 11.34 -9.48 28.33
C ASN A 48 11.12 -7.97 28.40
N VAL A 49 12.19 -7.17 28.32
CA VAL A 49 12.13 -5.72 28.20
C VAL A 49 11.71 -5.37 26.77
N TYR A 50 12.32 -5.99 25.77
CA TYR A 50 11.94 -5.78 24.37
C TYR A 50 10.44 -5.97 24.15
N ASP A 51 9.89 -7.11 24.57
CA ASP A 51 8.49 -7.48 24.35
C ASP A 51 7.49 -6.53 25.05
N LYS A 52 7.94 -5.86 26.13
CA LYS A 52 7.12 -4.93 26.90
C LYS A 52 7.14 -3.51 26.33
N TYR A 53 8.29 -3.05 25.84
CA TYR A 53 8.52 -1.64 25.50
C TYR A 53 8.63 -1.37 24.00
N PHE A 54 8.76 -2.40 23.17
CA PHE A 54 8.90 -2.26 21.72
C PHE A 54 7.84 -3.03 20.95
N ALA A 55 7.44 -2.47 19.82
CA ALA A 55 6.65 -3.18 18.83
C ALA A 55 7.30 -3.06 17.46
N LYS A 56 6.98 -3.99 16.56
CA LYS A 56 7.38 -3.87 15.15
C LYS A 56 6.81 -2.56 14.59
N HIS A 57 7.70 -1.67 14.14
CA HIS A 57 7.30 -0.38 13.61
C HIS A 57 6.47 -0.62 12.35
N LYS A 58 5.19 -0.28 12.42
CA LYS A 58 4.30 -0.26 11.27
C LYS A 58 4.43 1.13 10.68
N LYS A 59 5.03 1.24 9.49
CA LYS A 59 5.00 2.50 8.74
C LYS A 59 3.55 2.95 8.66
N SER A 60 3.30 4.16 9.17
CA SER A 60 2.02 4.83 8.97
C SER A 60 1.76 4.93 7.47
N TRP A 61 0.49 4.80 7.10
CA TRP A 61 0.10 5.13 5.75
C TRP A 61 0.41 6.59 5.49
N SER A 62 0.94 6.90 4.31
CA SER A 62 0.95 8.27 3.83
C SER A 62 -0.49 8.81 3.75
N ASP A 63 -0.62 10.13 3.72
CA ASP A 63 -1.86 10.76 3.28
C ASP A 63 -2.21 10.28 1.86
N TRP A 64 -3.50 10.39 1.55
CA TRP A 64 -3.98 10.18 0.18
C TRP A 64 -3.46 11.30 -0.71
N LYS A 65 -2.94 10.93 -1.88
CA LYS A 65 -2.39 11.84 -2.88
C LYS A 65 -2.97 11.48 -4.23
N LEU A 66 -3.21 12.47 -5.09
CA LEU A 66 -3.57 12.20 -6.48
C LEU A 66 -2.41 11.50 -7.19
N ILE A 67 -2.74 10.53 -8.03
CA ILE A 67 -1.77 9.88 -8.90
C ILE A 67 -1.28 10.90 -9.94
N ASP A 68 0.03 11.15 -9.97
CA ASP A 68 0.68 11.80 -11.11
C ASP A 68 0.78 10.76 -12.23
N SER A 69 0.24 11.08 -13.42
CA SER A 69 0.29 10.18 -14.57
C SER A 69 1.70 9.75 -14.92
N ARG A 70 2.71 10.59 -14.67
CA ARG A 70 4.14 10.29 -14.87
C ARG A 70 4.66 9.14 -14.01
N LEU A 71 3.98 8.81 -12.91
CA LEU A 71 4.34 7.67 -12.05
C LEU A 71 3.96 6.32 -12.67
N ILE A 72 3.11 6.32 -13.71
CA ILE A 72 2.57 5.10 -14.34
C ILE A 72 2.81 5.07 -15.86
N ASP A 73 3.39 6.14 -16.43
CA ASP A 73 3.57 6.34 -17.88
C ASP A 73 4.75 5.57 -18.51
N GLU A 74 5.57 4.88 -17.72
CA GLU A 74 6.79 4.20 -18.24
C GLU A 74 6.51 2.95 -19.09
N CYS A 75 5.25 2.50 -19.21
CA CYS A 75 4.93 1.26 -19.93
C CYS A 75 4.49 1.45 -21.39
N GLY A 76 4.29 2.67 -21.89
CA GLY A 76 3.71 2.89 -23.24
C GLY A 76 2.29 2.28 -23.43
N MET A 77 1.71 1.73 -22.37
CA MET A 77 0.38 1.14 -22.29
C MET A 77 -0.37 1.84 -21.17
N CYS A 78 -1.53 2.39 -21.51
CA CYS A 78 -2.42 2.97 -20.51
C CYS A 78 -2.78 1.89 -19.47
N PRO A 79 -2.67 2.14 -18.15
CA PRO A 79 -3.07 1.17 -17.12
C PRO A 79 -4.55 0.79 -17.21
N MET A 80 -5.34 1.62 -17.89
CA MET A 80 -6.75 1.44 -18.19
C MET A 80 -6.99 1.03 -19.65
N GLU A 81 -5.98 0.64 -20.43
CA GLU A 81 -6.14 0.33 -21.87
C GLU A 81 -7.28 -0.66 -22.12
N SER A 82 -7.33 -1.75 -21.35
CA SER A 82 -8.43 -2.73 -21.43
C SER A 82 -9.80 -2.15 -21.06
N TYR A 83 -9.85 -1.11 -20.23
CA TYR A 83 -11.07 -0.42 -19.83
C TYR A 83 -11.51 0.61 -20.90
N CYS A 84 -10.57 1.41 -21.38
CA CYS A 84 -10.79 2.40 -22.43
C CYS A 84 -11.28 1.74 -23.73
N TYR A 85 -10.74 0.55 -24.06
CA TYR A 85 -11.17 -0.21 -25.24
C TYR A 85 -12.57 -0.83 -25.10
N TYR A 86 -13.01 -1.12 -23.86
CA TYR A 86 -14.32 -1.69 -23.59
C TYR A 86 -15.47 -0.68 -23.76
N ASN A 87 -15.17 0.62 -23.71
CA ASN A 87 -16.18 1.68 -23.80
C ASN A 87 -16.25 2.30 -25.21
N GLY A 88 -17.23 1.85 -25.98
CA GLY A 88 -17.68 2.51 -27.21
C GLY A 88 -18.33 3.90 -27.03
N ARG A 89 -18.48 4.44 -25.81
CA ARG A 89 -18.49 5.89 -25.45
C ARG A 89 -18.83 6.18 -23.96
N GLU A 90 -18.32 7.34 -23.53
CA GLU A 90 -18.80 8.37 -22.56
C GLU A 90 -18.45 8.38 -21.05
N ASP A 91 -18.36 7.28 -20.30
CA ASP A 91 -18.37 7.46 -18.82
C ASP A 91 -17.02 7.34 -18.09
N LEU A 92 -16.02 6.67 -18.68
CA LEU A 92 -14.68 6.58 -18.08
C LEU A 92 -13.60 6.66 -19.17
N ASN A 93 -12.78 7.72 -19.13
CA ASN A 93 -11.67 8.00 -20.04
C ASN A 93 -10.36 8.17 -19.25
N CYS A 94 -9.23 8.37 -19.94
CA CYS A 94 -7.92 8.53 -19.29
C CYS A 94 -7.87 9.67 -18.25
N ARG A 95 -8.80 10.65 -18.28
CA ARG A 95 -8.91 11.70 -17.25
C ARG A 95 -9.43 11.16 -15.91
N ASP A 96 -10.14 10.03 -15.89
CA ASP A 96 -10.58 9.44 -14.62
C ASP A 96 -9.39 8.90 -13.81
N MET A 97 -8.24 8.62 -14.46
CA MET A 97 -6.99 8.39 -13.75
C MET A 97 -6.55 9.58 -12.90
N LEU A 98 -6.88 10.81 -13.30
CA LEU A 98 -6.57 12.03 -12.55
C LEU A 98 -7.38 12.14 -11.26
N SER A 99 -8.46 11.36 -11.13
CA SER A 99 -9.25 11.27 -9.89
C SER A 99 -8.76 10.18 -8.94
N ILE A 100 -7.85 9.30 -9.39
CA ILE A 100 -7.38 8.20 -8.56
C ILE A 100 -6.43 8.76 -7.51
N GLU A 101 -6.79 8.52 -6.26
CA GLU A 101 -5.94 8.79 -5.11
C GLU A 101 -5.18 7.52 -4.74
N PHE A 102 -3.94 7.68 -4.28
CA PHE A 102 -3.14 6.61 -3.74
C PHE A 102 -2.57 6.96 -2.36
N ARG A 103 -2.21 5.93 -1.61
CA ARG A 103 -1.37 6.02 -0.42
C ARG A 103 -0.45 4.82 -0.31
N THR A 104 0.65 4.97 0.40
CA THR A 104 1.64 3.91 0.59
C THR A 104 2.15 3.87 2.03
N ASN A 105 2.58 2.70 2.48
CA ASN A 105 3.37 2.55 3.71
C ASN A 105 4.77 1.96 3.41
N GLU A 106 5.23 2.12 2.18
CA GLU A 106 6.50 1.58 1.65
C GLU A 106 6.62 0.05 1.70
N LYS A 107 5.50 -0.66 1.90
CA LYS A 107 5.37 -2.11 1.69
C LYS A 107 4.14 -2.46 0.87
N LYS A 108 3.10 -1.61 0.98
CA LYS A 108 1.82 -1.74 0.31
C LYS A 108 1.43 -0.40 -0.29
N VAL A 109 0.74 -0.49 -1.42
CA VAL A 109 0.09 0.64 -2.07
C VAL A 109 -1.41 0.39 -2.05
N GLN A 110 -2.18 1.44 -1.80
CA GLN A 110 -3.63 1.45 -1.97
C GLN A 110 -4.00 2.55 -2.95
N VAL A 111 -5.03 2.28 -3.75
CA VAL A 111 -5.61 3.24 -4.69
C VAL A 111 -7.12 3.28 -4.52
N ARG A 112 -7.75 4.43 -4.75
CA ARG A 112 -9.20 4.59 -4.70
C ARG A 112 -9.71 5.65 -5.68
N THR A 113 -10.95 5.48 -6.12
CA THR A 113 -11.76 6.51 -6.79
C THR A 113 -13.24 6.09 -6.78
N GLY A 114 -14.18 7.03 -6.81
CA GLY A 114 -15.61 6.75 -7.02
C GLY A 114 -16.24 5.69 -6.09
N GLY A 115 -15.75 5.57 -4.84
CA GLY A 115 -16.19 4.54 -3.89
C GLY A 115 -15.54 3.16 -4.05
N TYR A 116 -14.70 2.96 -5.08
CA TYR A 116 -13.91 1.74 -5.28
C TYR A 116 -12.52 1.89 -4.67
N GLN A 117 -11.97 0.78 -4.18
CA GLN A 117 -10.62 0.72 -3.63
C GLN A 117 -9.93 -0.59 -4.01
N ALA A 118 -8.64 -0.53 -4.30
CA ALA A 118 -7.78 -1.68 -4.53
C ALA A 118 -6.41 -1.49 -3.87
N SER A 119 -5.64 -2.58 -3.79
CA SER A 119 -4.32 -2.56 -3.16
C SER A 119 -3.36 -3.53 -3.81
N ALA A 120 -2.08 -3.22 -3.71
CA ALA A 120 -0.97 -4.09 -4.05
C ALA A 120 0.04 -4.16 -2.88
N SER A 121 0.73 -5.28 -2.76
CA SER A 121 1.83 -5.48 -1.82
C SER A 121 2.96 -6.19 -2.52
N CYS A 122 4.19 -5.76 -2.29
CA CYS A 122 5.36 -6.52 -2.71
C CYS A 122 5.45 -7.82 -1.91
N ASP A 123 6.04 -8.86 -2.50
CA ASP A 123 6.37 -10.09 -1.76
C ASP A 123 7.40 -9.76 -0.66
N LYS A 124 7.49 -10.60 0.37
CA LYS A 124 8.39 -10.39 1.52
C LYS A 124 9.87 -10.29 1.13
N LEU A 125 10.24 -10.84 -0.01
CA LEU A 125 11.61 -10.89 -0.53
C LEU A 125 11.91 -9.77 -1.53
N ASP A 126 10.89 -9.07 -2.04
CA ASP A 126 11.06 -8.04 -3.04
C ASP A 126 11.35 -6.67 -2.40
N ILE A 127 12.25 -5.91 -3.02
CA ILE A 127 12.41 -4.49 -2.72
C ILE A 127 11.12 -3.79 -3.13
N PHE A 128 10.56 -2.99 -2.21
CA PHE A 128 9.33 -2.25 -2.47
C PHE A 128 9.54 -1.28 -3.65
N ASP A 129 8.79 -1.50 -4.72
CA ASP A 129 8.76 -0.63 -5.89
C ASP A 129 7.39 0.06 -5.95
N LEU A 130 7.38 1.35 -5.67
CA LEU A 130 6.16 2.16 -5.65
C LEU A 130 5.47 2.18 -7.01
N LYS A 131 6.22 2.25 -8.11
CA LYS A 131 5.65 2.34 -9.47
C LYS A 131 4.97 1.02 -9.84
N LYS A 132 5.64 -0.11 -9.61
CA LYS A 132 5.04 -1.44 -9.83
C LYS A 132 3.82 -1.65 -8.94
N GLY A 133 3.91 -1.24 -7.67
CA GLY A 133 2.80 -1.31 -6.72
C GLY A 133 1.59 -0.49 -7.19
N LEU A 134 1.81 0.75 -7.64
CA LEU A 134 0.77 1.60 -8.20
C LEU A 134 0.13 0.98 -9.44
N LEU A 135 0.93 0.50 -10.41
CA LEU A 135 0.42 -0.13 -11.63
C LEU A 135 -0.51 -1.31 -11.32
N ILE A 136 -0.09 -2.23 -10.44
CA ILE A 136 -0.89 -3.41 -10.07
C ILE A 136 -2.16 -2.99 -9.33
N ALA A 137 -2.05 -2.06 -8.38
CA ALA A 137 -3.18 -1.60 -7.59
C ALA A 137 -4.23 -0.91 -8.50
N THR A 138 -3.77 -0.06 -9.44
CA THR A 138 -4.61 0.62 -10.42
C THR A 138 -5.31 -0.38 -11.35
N ARG A 139 -4.62 -1.38 -11.90
CA ARG A 139 -5.26 -2.42 -12.74
C ARG A 139 -6.39 -3.15 -12.00
N ARG A 140 -6.15 -3.54 -10.75
CA ARG A 140 -7.17 -4.18 -9.89
C ARG A 140 -8.37 -3.25 -9.61
N LEU A 141 -8.12 -1.95 -9.47
CA LEU A 141 -9.18 -0.95 -9.31
C LEU A 141 -10.05 -0.90 -10.57
N CYS A 142 -9.42 -0.87 -11.74
CA CYS A 142 -10.08 -0.88 -13.03
C CYS A 142 -10.93 -2.13 -13.23
N GLU A 143 -10.40 -3.32 -12.93
CA GLU A 143 -11.17 -4.57 -13.00
C GLU A 143 -12.44 -4.53 -12.14
N LYS A 144 -12.34 -4.01 -10.91
CA LYS A 144 -13.50 -3.87 -10.02
C LYS A 144 -14.56 -2.93 -10.60
N MET A 145 -14.12 -1.81 -11.18
CA MET A 145 -15.01 -0.86 -11.82
C MET A 145 -15.69 -1.48 -13.05
N LEU A 146 -14.97 -2.25 -13.88
CA LEU A 146 -15.54 -2.94 -15.05
C LEU A 146 -16.64 -3.89 -14.61
N ILE A 147 -16.32 -4.76 -13.66
CA ILE A 147 -17.27 -5.75 -13.16
C ILE A 147 -18.53 -5.08 -12.62
N ALA A 148 -18.40 -3.95 -11.92
CA ALA A 148 -19.53 -3.21 -11.40
C ALA A 148 -20.38 -2.59 -12.52
N ASP A 149 -19.75 -1.96 -13.51
CA ASP A 149 -20.43 -1.37 -14.65
C ASP A 149 -21.16 -2.43 -15.50
N THR A 150 -20.49 -3.54 -15.82
CA THR A 150 -21.08 -4.67 -16.55
C THR A 150 -22.30 -5.24 -15.81
N LYS A 151 -22.21 -5.38 -14.48
CA LYS A 151 -23.35 -5.84 -13.65
C LYS A 151 -24.52 -4.87 -13.69
N LYS A 152 -24.25 -3.56 -13.62
CA LYS A 152 -25.28 -2.52 -13.71
C LYS A 152 -25.98 -2.56 -15.05
N LYS A 153 -25.22 -2.53 -16.16
CA LYS A 153 -25.76 -2.60 -17.53
C LYS A 153 -26.57 -3.87 -17.79
N SER A 154 -26.06 -5.02 -17.32
CA SER A 154 -26.77 -6.30 -17.44
C SER A 154 -28.10 -6.27 -16.68
N SER A 155 -28.12 -5.70 -15.47
CA SER A 155 -29.33 -5.58 -14.66
C SER A 155 -30.36 -4.65 -15.28
N GLU A 156 -29.92 -3.53 -15.86
CA GLU A 156 -30.79 -2.58 -16.58
C GLU A 156 -31.38 -3.22 -17.84
N TYR A 157 -30.58 -3.97 -18.59
CA TYR A 157 -31.04 -4.72 -19.76
C TYR A 157 -32.09 -5.77 -19.38
N ILE A 158 -31.82 -6.59 -18.36
CA ILE A 158 -32.78 -7.60 -17.87
C ILE A 158 -34.11 -6.95 -17.46
N LYS A 159 -34.06 -5.80 -16.76
CA LYS A 159 -35.28 -5.09 -16.37
C LYS A 159 -36.10 -4.65 -17.59
N ARG A 160 -35.45 -4.10 -18.62
CA ARG A 160 -36.13 -3.72 -19.87
C ARG A 160 -36.77 -4.94 -20.54
N VAL A 161 -36.04 -6.05 -20.68
CA VAL A 161 -36.55 -7.23 -21.38
C VAL A 161 -37.68 -7.95 -20.63
N ILE A 162 -37.70 -7.93 -19.29
CA ILE A 162 -38.71 -8.65 -18.49
C ILE A 162 -39.95 -7.80 -18.20
N PHE A 163 -39.79 -6.48 -18.07
CA PHE A 163 -40.86 -5.58 -17.60
C PHE A 163 -41.36 -4.59 -18.67
N ASP A 164 -40.75 -4.54 -19.87
CA ASP A 164 -41.34 -3.94 -21.08
C ASP A 164 -42.07 -5.01 -21.91
#